data_AF-A0A1I4T3M6-F1
#
_entry.id   AF-A0A1I4T3M6-F1
#
_cell.length_a   1.000
_cell.length_b   1.000
_cell.length_c   1.000
_cell.angle_alpha   90.00
_cell.angle_beta   90.00
_cell.angle_gamma   90.00
#
_symmetry.space_group_name_H-M   'P 1'
#
loop_
_entity.id
_entity.type
_entity.pdbx_description
1 polymer ?
#
loop_
_entity_poly.entity_id
_entity_poly.type
_entity_poly.pdbx_seq_one_letter_code
_entity_poly.pdbx_strand_id
1 'polypeptide(L)'
;MRRSLLLTALILAGCDNTTISAAPNYALFETSEGVVYLINQNTGELKVISPARAVVLNHGDVFKDGAGELFRYLGDGNVEPVDGADWSANRSLE
;
A
#
# COMPACT_ATOMS: atom_id res chain seq x y z
N MET A 1 15.19 -31.78 -18.95
CA MET A 1 15.15 -30.78 -17.86
C MET A 1 14.86 -29.41 -18.46
N ARG A 2 13.60 -28.96 -18.47
CA ARG A 2 13.21 -27.60 -18.87
C ARG A 2 12.03 -27.16 -18.00
N ARG A 3 12.34 -26.59 -16.84
CA ARG A 3 11.38 -25.94 -15.92
C ARG A 3 12.07 -24.75 -15.30
N SER A 4 12.27 -23.68 -16.06
CA SER A 4 12.80 -22.42 -15.51
C SER A 4 12.51 -21.25 -16.45
N LEU A 5 11.25 -21.06 -16.82
CA LEU A 5 10.78 -19.88 -17.56
C LEU A 5 9.33 -19.64 -17.18
N LEU A 6 9.06 -19.16 -15.96
CA LEU A 6 7.77 -18.52 -15.57
C LEU A 6 7.85 -17.94 -14.14
N LEU A 7 8.96 -17.28 -13.81
CA LEU A 7 9.09 -16.50 -12.56
C LEU A 7 9.39 -15.03 -12.86
N THR A 8 8.72 -14.47 -13.88
CA THR A 8 8.95 -13.08 -14.30
C THR A 8 7.68 -12.50 -14.90
N ALA A 9 6.66 -12.27 -14.08
CA ALA A 9 5.57 -11.34 -14.38
C ALA A 9 4.66 -11.12 -13.15
N LEU A 10 5.19 -10.53 -12.08
CA LEU A 10 4.35 -9.76 -11.15
C LEU A 10 5.19 -8.67 -10.47
N ILE A 11 5.78 -7.81 -11.28
CA ILE A 11 6.36 -6.54 -10.84
C ILE A 11 5.52 -5.45 -11.50
N LEU A 12 4.31 -5.17 -10.99
CA LEU A 12 3.50 -4.07 -11.54
C LEU A 12 2.46 -3.47 -10.59
N ALA A 13 2.68 -3.53 -9.27
CA ALA A 13 2.07 -2.60 -8.33
C ALA A 13 2.94 -2.53 -7.08
N GLY A 14 3.64 -1.41 -6.88
CA GLY A 14 4.30 -1.05 -5.63
C GLY A 14 5.47 -1.96 -5.23
N CYS A 15 6.67 -1.41 -5.15
CA CYS A 15 7.79 -2.06 -4.48
C CYS A 15 7.37 -2.32 -3.02
N ASP A 16 7.15 -3.59 -2.66
CA ASP A 16 7.11 -4.18 -1.30
C ASP A 16 5.96 -5.20 -1.18
N ASN A 17 6.03 -6.27 -1.98
CA ASN A 17 5.19 -7.44 -1.78
C ASN A 17 5.93 -8.43 -0.89
N THR A 18 5.47 -8.62 0.34
CA THR A 18 6.04 -9.62 1.25
C THR A 18 5.28 -10.93 1.07
N THR A 19 5.98 -12.00 0.73
CA THR A 19 5.39 -13.35 0.77
C THR A 19 5.22 -13.75 2.22
N ILE A 20 3.98 -13.86 2.69
CA ILE A 20 3.68 -14.22 4.10
C ILE A 20 3.75 -15.74 4.27
N SER A 21 3.27 -16.50 3.28
CA SER A 21 3.23 -17.95 3.34
C SER A 21 3.11 -18.54 1.93
N ALA A 22 3.76 -19.68 1.71
CA ALA A 22 3.71 -20.41 0.45
C ALA A 22 3.48 -21.90 0.71
N ALA A 23 2.47 -22.45 0.04
CA ALA A 23 2.18 -23.86 -0.08
C ALA A 23 2.23 -24.27 -1.56
N PRO A 24 2.36 -25.56 -1.91
CA PRO A 24 2.56 -26.00 -3.30
C PRO A 24 1.50 -25.54 -4.32
N ASN A 25 0.29 -25.25 -3.84
CA ASN A 25 -0.83 -24.85 -4.69
C ASN A 25 -1.21 -23.38 -4.51
N TYR A 26 -0.78 -22.74 -3.42
CA TYR A 26 -1.26 -21.43 -3.02
C TYR A 26 -0.16 -20.61 -2.36
N ALA A 27 -0.09 -19.32 -2.68
CA ALA A 27 0.77 -18.37 -1.99
C ALA A 27 0.00 -17.13 -1.56
N LEU A 28 0.35 -16.63 -0.37
CA LEU A 28 -0.18 -15.41 0.22
C LEU A 28 0.85 -14.29 0.11
N PHE A 29 0.38 -13.13 -0.35
CA PHE A 29 1.18 -11.91 -0.51
C PHE A 29 0.46 -10.75 0.17
N GLU A 30 1.18 -9.93 0.93
CA GLU A 30 0.70 -8.64 1.42
C GLU A 30 1.49 -7.52 0.73
N THR A 31 0.76 -6.49 0.26
CA THR A 31 1.34 -5.28 -0.32
C THR A 31 1.71 -4.27 0.77
N SER A 32 2.50 -3.24 0.44
CA SER A 32 2.76 -2.08 1.30
C SER A 32 1.48 -1.43 1.85
N GLU A 33 0.41 -1.45 1.06
CA GLU A 33 -0.92 -0.91 1.41
C GLU A 33 -1.73 -1.85 2.33
N GLY A 34 -1.16 -2.99 2.72
CA GLY A 34 -1.81 -3.99 3.55
C GLY A 34 -2.90 -4.80 2.85
N VAL A 35 -2.93 -4.81 1.50
CA VAL A 35 -3.84 -5.66 0.73
C VAL A 35 -3.28 -7.08 0.74
N VAL A 36 -4.11 -8.07 1.11
CA VAL A 36 -3.70 -9.48 1.12
C VAL A 36 -4.29 -10.21 -0.08
N TYR A 37 -3.42 -10.79 -0.89
CA TYR A 37 -3.74 -11.59 -2.06
C TYR A 37 -3.45 -13.07 -1.82
N LEU A 38 -4.31 -13.92 -2.39
CA LEU A 38 -4.09 -15.36 -2.54
C LEU A 38 -3.89 -15.66 -4.02
N ILE A 39 -2.75 -16.26 -4.37
CA ILE A 39 -2.46 -16.74 -5.72
C ILE A 39 -2.61 -18.26 -5.74
N ASN A 40 -3.46 -18.77 -6.63
CA ASN A 40 -3.42 -20.18 -7.01
C ASN A 40 -2.24 -20.40 -7.96
N GLN A 41 -1.23 -21.13 -7.51
CA GLN A 41 0.01 -21.35 -8.26
C GLN A 41 -0.18 -22.30 -9.46
N ASN A 42 -1.25 -23.10 -9.46
CA ASN A 42 -1.55 -24.02 -10.56
C ASN A 42 -2.26 -23.31 -11.71
N THR A 43 -3.12 -22.34 -11.41
CA THR A 43 -3.95 -21.64 -12.42
C THR A 43 -3.49 -20.21 -12.70
N GLY A 44 -2.72 -19.60 -11.80
CA GLY A 44 -2.37 -18.17 -11.83
C GLY A 44 -3.50 -17.26 -11.34
N GLU A 45 -4.61 -17.80 -10.83
CA GLU A 45 -5.73 -17.01 -10.34
C GLU A 45 -5.33 -16.21 -9.09
N LEU A 46 -5.64 -14.91 -9.10
CA LEU A 46 -5.39 -13.98 -8.01
C LEU A 46 -6.71 -13.58 -7.35
N LYS A 47 -6.80 -13.75 -6.03
CA LYS A 47 -7.98 -13.36 -5.23
C LYS A 47 -7.59 -12.42 -4.10
N VAL A 48 -8.35 -11.34 -3.93
CA VAL A 48 -8.22 -10.47 -2.74
C VAL A 48 -8.90 -11.15 -1.56
N ILE A 49 -8.15 -11.36 -0.49
CA ILE A 49 -8.63 -11.98 0.75
C ILE A 49 -8.86 -10.94 1.84
N SER A 50 -8.03 -9.89 1.87
CA SER A 50 -8.23 -8.71 2.71
C SER A 50 -8.03 -7.45 1.87
N PRO A 51 -8.98 -6.51 1.86
CA PRO A 51 -8.77 -5.21 1.23
C PRO A 51 -7.67 -4.42 1.96
N ALA A 52 -7.21 -3.33 1.34
CA ALA A 52 -6.22 -2.42 1.91
C ALA A 52 -6.63 -2.00 3.32
N ARG A 53 -5.64 -1.74 4.19
CA ARG A 53 -5.93 -1.16 5.50
C ARG A 53 -6.63 0.17 5.28
N ALA A 54 -7.80 0.33 5.88
CA ALA A 54 -8.46 1.63 5.89
C ALA A 54 -7.51 2.62 6.60
N VAL A 55 -7.10 3.67 5.88
CA VAL A 55 -6.39 4.77 6.50
C VAL A 55 -7.37 5.49 7.40
N VAL A 56 -7.18 5.37 8.71
CA VAL A 56 -7.95 6.14 9.70
C VAL A 56 -7.29 7.50 9.81
N LEU A 57 -7.95 8.53 9.28
CA LEU A 57 -7.55 9.92 9.46
C LEU A 57 -8.24 10.49 10.70
N ASN A 58 -7.45 11.04 11.60
CA ASN A 58 -7.92 11.81 12.75
C ASN A 58 -7.93 13.29 12.41
N HIS A 59 -8.83 14.03 13.06
CA HIS A 59 -8.86 15.49 12.92
C HIS A 59 -7.47 16.09 13.22
N GLY A 60 -6.93 16.84 12.28
CA GLY A 60 -5.62 17.47 12.38
C GLY A 60 -4.48 16.70 11.69
N ASP A 61 -4.70 15.43 11.29
CA ASP A 61 -3.71 14.65 10.56
C ASP A 61 -3.33 15.34 9.24
N VAL A 62 -2.02 15.38 8.94
CA VAL A 62 -1.48 15.97 7.72
C VAL A 62 -0.96 14.88 6.80
N PHE A 63 -1.39 14.90 5.54
CA PHE A 63 -1.04 13.90 4.52
C PHE A 63 -0.73 14.58 3.18
N LYS A 64 -0.13 13.81 2.26
CA LYS A 64 0.18 14.27 0.90
C LYS A 64 -0.81 13.71 -0.10
N ASP A 65 -1.15 14.49 -1.10
CA ASP A 65 -1.88 14.01 -2.28
C ASP A 65 -0.95 13.37 -3.32
N GLY A 66 -1.49 13.02 -4.49
CA GLY A 66 -0.73 12.43 -5.59
C GLY A 66 0.25 13.38 -6.29
N ALA A 67 0.09 14.71 -6.13
CA ALA A 67 1.02 15.72 -6.63
C ALA A 67 2.12 16.09 -5.61
N GLY A 68 1.98 15.63 -4.36
CA GLY A 68 2.89 15.90 -3.26
C GLY A 68 2.52 17.15 -2.43
N GLU A 69 1.36 17.74 -2.68
CA GLU A 69 0.80 18.86 -1.91
C GLU A 69 0.32 18.36 -0.54
N LEU A 70 0.46 19.19 0.49
CA LEU A 70 0.09 18.83 1.86
C LEU A 70 -1.34 19.30 2.19
N PHE A 71 -2.09 18.42 2.83
CA PHE A 71 -3.44 18.67 3.30
C PHE A 71 -3.61 18.26 4.75
N ARG A 72 -4.37 19.05 5.51
CA ARG A 72 -4.82 18.72 6.87
C ARG A 72 -6.25 18.21 6.83
N TYR A 73 -6.51 17.08 7.48
CA TYR A 73 -7.87 16.54 7.62
C TYR A 73 -8.65 17.28 8.71
N LEU A 74 -9.86 17.75 8.37
CA LEU A 74 -10.75 18.48 9.29
C LEU A 74 -11.93 17.64 9.78
N GLY A 75 -12.04 16.37 9.36
CA GLY A 75 -13.21 15.54 9.66
C GLY A 75 -14.26 15.58 8.54
N ASP A 76 -15.11 14.55 8.52
CA ASP A 76 -16.26 14.42 7.61
C ASP A 76 -15.92 14.59 6.11
N GLY A 77 -14.73 14.12 5.71
CA GLY A 77 -14.25 14.24 4.33
C GLY A 77 -13.74 15.63 3.93
N ASN A 78 -13.65 16.59 4.87
CA ASN A 78 -13.13 17.93 4.63
C ASN A 78 -11.63 18.00 4.86
N VAL A 79 -10.96 18.81 4.03
CA VAL A 79 -9.51 19.01 4.06
C VAL A 79 -9.18 20.47 3.77
N GLU A 80 -8.04 20.94 4.28
CA GLU A 80 -7.47 22.25 3.94
C GLU A 80 -6.01 22.12 3.47
N PRO A 81 -5.55 22.96 2.53
CA PRO A 81 -4.15 22.97 2.10
C PRO A 81 -3.24 23.49 3.23
N VAL A 82 -2.07 22.90 3.37
CA VAL A 82 -1.04 23.29 4.37
C VAL A 82 0.17 23.84 3.65
N ASP A 83 0.65 25.02 4.05
CA ASP A 83 1.91 25.56 3.54
C ASP A 83 3.08 24.67 4.03
N GLY A 84 3.91 24.22 3.08
CA GLY A 84 5.04 23.35 3.35
C GLY A 84 6.11 23.97 4.26
N ALA A 85 6.17 25.31 4.34
CA ALA A 85 7.08 26.02 5.22
C ALA A 85 6.69 25.87 6.71
N ASP A 86 5.40 25.96 7.02
CA ASP A 86 4.87 25.83 8.39
C ASP A 86 4.99 24.38 8.92
N TRP A 87 4.73 23.39 8.06
CA TRP A 87 4.86 21.99 8.44
C TRP A 87 6.30 21.57 8.75
N SER A 88 7.27 22.07 7.97
CA SER A 88 8.69 21.71 8.13
C SER A 88 9.32 22.30 9.38
N ALA A 89 8.86 23.48 9.82
CA ALA A 89 9.31 24.12 11.06
C ALA A 89 8.88 23.33 12.30
N ASN A 90 7.68 22.76 12.30
CA ASN A 90 7.13 22.04 13.46
C ASN A 90 7.79 20.67 13.68
N ARG A 91 8.33 20.03 12.62
CA ARG A 91 9.01 18.73 12.72
C ARG A 91 10.49 18.80 13.09
N SER A 92 11.05 20.02 13.17
CA SER A 92 12.47 20.23 13.55
C SER A 92 12.66 20.39 15.07
N LEU A 93 11.58 20.28 15.86
CA LEU A 93 11.56 20.46 17.30
C LEU A 93 11.23 19.17 18.10
N GLU A 94 11.10 18.02 17.42
CA GLU A 94 10.93 16.69 18.03
C GLU A 94 12.22 15.86 18.00
#